data_AF-A0A9R0VGW3-F1
#
_entry.id   AF-A0A9R0VGW3-F1
#
_cell.length_a   1.000
_cell.length_b   1.000
_cell.length_c   1.000
_cell.angle_alpha   90.00
_cell.angle_beta   90.00
_cell.angle_gamma   90.00
#
_symmetry.space_group_name_H-M   'P 1'
#
loop_
_entity.id
_entity.type
_entity.pdbx_description
1 polymer ?
#
loop_
_entity_poly.entity_id
_entity_poly.type
_entity_poly.pdbx_seq_one_letter_code
_entity_poly.pdbx_strand_id
1 'polypeptide(L)'
;MATGHAFRRLARRMLSNVPESTVYGGPRPQEAAAARRVTVTTLRGKHRRGEPITVVTAYDYPSAVHVDSAGIDVCLVGDSAAMVVHGHDTTLPISLDVMLEHCRAVARGASRPLLVGDLSFGCYESSSTQAVDSAVRVLKEGGMDAIKLEGGAPSRISAAKAIVEAGIAVMGHVGLTPQAISVLGGFRPQGKTVDSAIKVVETAIALQEAGCFSVVLECVPAPVAAAATSALKIPTIGIGAGPFCSGQVLVYHDLLGMMQHPHHAKVNAAVHFSVAQKFYHVM
;
A
#
# COMPACT_ATOMS: atom_id res chain seq x y z
N MET A 1 19.97 -10.80 -31.77
CA MET A 1 18.97 -11.23 -30.76
C MET A 1 17.82 -10.22 -30.60
N ALA A 2 17.28 -9.65 -31.69
CA ALA A 2 16.20 -8.62 -31.63
C ALA A 2 14.82 -9.15 -32.08
N THR A 3 14.73 -10.41 -32.51
CA THR A 3 13.56 -10.99 -33.18
C THR A 3 12.51 -11.57 -32.23
N GLY A 4 12.90 -12.02 -31.03
CA GLY A 4 11.98 -12.63 -30.06
C GLY A 4 11.04 -11.65 -29.35
N HIS A 5 11.48 -10.39 -29.15
CA HIS A 5 10.70 -9.39 -28.43
C HIS A 5 9.58 -8.79 -29.30
N ALA A 6 9.87 -8.55 -30.58
CA ALA A 6 8.88 -8.12 -31.57
C ALA A 6 7.79 -9.19 -31.78
N PHE A 7 8.20 -10.47 -31.86
CA PHE A 7 7.27 -11.59 -32.02
C PHE A 7 6.33 -11.75 -30.81
N ARG A 8 6.86 -11.67 -29.58
CA ARG A 8 6.02 -11.73 -28.36
C ARG A 8 5.03 -10.56 -28.27
N ARG A 9 5.42 -9.37 -28.74
CA ARG A 9 4.55 -8.18 -28.73
C ARG A 9 3.45 -8.27 -29.79
N LEU A 10 3.77 -8.80 -30.97
CA LEU A 10 2.81 -9.08 -32.04
C LEU A 10 1.83 -10.18 -31.62
N ALA A 11 2.33 -11.28 -31.05
CA ALA A 11 1.51 -12.39 -30.54
C ALA A 11 0.56 -11.92 -29.43
N ARG A 12 1.02 -11.11 -28.47
CA ARG A 12 0.15 -10.52 -27.44
C ARG A 12 -0.95 -9.66 -28.03
N ARG A 13 -0.69 -8.89 -29.08
CA ARG A 13 -1.69 -8.04 -29.75
C ARG A 13 -2.69 -8.88 -30.55
N MET A 14 -2.25 -9.93 -31.23
CA MET A 14 -3.11 -10.84 -32.01
C MET A 14 -3.96 -11.77 -31.13
N LEU A 15 -3.49 -12.09 -29.92
CA LEU A 15 -4.20 -12.90 -28.93
C LEU A 15 -5.03 -12.07 -27.93
N SER A 16 -4.95 -10.73 -28.00
CA SER A 16 -5.78 -9.85 -27.16
C SER A 16 -7.16 -9.73 -27.78
N ASN A 17 -8.13 -10.48 -27.27
CA ASN A 17 -9.52 -10.37 -27.65
C ASN A 17 -10.31 -9.66 -26.55
N VAL A 18 -11.14 -8.68 -26.93
CA VAL A 18 -12.16 -8.12 -26.05
C VAL A 18 -13.36 -9.06 -26.13
N PRO A 19 -13.88 -9.61 -25.02
CA PRO A 19 -15.08 -10.46 -25.08
C PRO A 19 -16.22 -9.69 -25.76
N GLU A 20 -16.92 -10.33 -26.71
CA GLU A 20 -18.06 -9.72 -27.44
C GLU A 20 -19.21 -9.29 -26.51
N SER A 21 -19.25 -9.83 -25.30
CA SER A 21 -20.19 -9.41 -24.26
C SER A 21 -19.58 -9.55 -22.86
N THR A 22 -19.91 -8.59 -21.99
CA THR A 22 -19.71 -8.70 -20.55
C THR A 22 -20.79 -9.64 -20.02
N VAL A 23 -20.46 -10.91 -19.78
CA VAL A 23 -21.42 -11.93 -19.31
C VAL A 23 -22.05 -11.54 -17.97
N TYR A 24 -21.31 -10.79 -17.14
CA TYR A 24 -21.82 -10.16 -15.93
C TYR A 24 -21.52 -8.66 -15.98
N GLY A 25 -22.57 -7.87 -16.18
CA GLY A 25 -22.56 -6.49 -15.71
C GLY A 25 -22.98 -6.54 -14.24
N GLY A 26 -22.03 -6.39 -13.32
CA GLY A 26 -22.38 -6.06 -11.93
C GLY A 26 -23.33 -4.85 -11.90
N PRO A 27 -23.98 -4.55 -10.75
CA PRO A 27 -24.99 -3.49 -10.64
C PRO A 27 -24.52 -2.24 -11.37
N ARG A 28 -25.23 -1.85 -12.44
CA ARG A 28 -24.94 -0.61 -13.16
C ARG A 28 -25.21 0.51 -12.15
N PRO A 29 -24.19 1.32 -11.77
CA PRO A 29 -24.44 2.44 -10.88
C PRO A 29 -25.46 3.34 -11.56
N GLN A 30 -26.60 3.51 -10.91
CA GLN A 30 -27.62 4.45 -11.34
C GLN A 30 -26.99 5.84 -11.35
N GLU A 31 -27.11 6.55 -12.48
CA GLU A 31 -26.52 7.87 -12.69
C GLU A 31 -27.02 8.88 -11.64
N ALA A 32 -26.21 9.04 -10.60
CA ALA A 32 -26.05 10.26 -9.84
C ALA A 32 -24.55 10.41 -9.61
N ALA A 33 -24.04 11.65 -9.59
CA ALA A 33 -22.63 11.99 -9.43
C ALA A 33 -22.04 11.65 -8.03
N ALA A 34 -22.33 10.45 -7.52
CA ALA A 34 -21.57 9.81 -6.46
C ALA A 34 -20.22 9.38 -7.06
N ALA A 35 -19.13 9.91 -6.54
CA ALA A 35 -17.79 9.63 -7.03
C ALA A 35 -17.56 8.10 -7.11
N ARG A 36 -17.31 7.61 -8.32
CA ARG A 36 -17.08 6.18 -8.60
C ARG A 36 -15.97 5.66 -7.69
N ARG A 37 -16.20 4.52 -7.02
CA ARG A 37 -15.20 3.85 -6.16
C ARG A 37 -13.86 3.72 -6.89
N VAL A 38 -12.79 4.09 -6.19
CA VAL A 38 -11.41 3.94 -6.68
C VAL A 38 -11.07 2.45 -6.71
N THR A 39 -10.50 2.00 -7.83
CA THR A 39 -10.11 0.61 -8.03
C THR A 39 -8.62 0.52 -8.33
N VAL A 40 -8.05 -0.68 -8.25
CA VAL A 40 -6.69 -0.96 -8.74
C VAL A 40 -6.49 -0.48 -10.19
N THR A 41 -7.52 -0.60 -11.03
CA THR A 41 -7.50 -0.10 -12.42
C THR A 41 -7.43 1.43 -12.46
N THR A 42 -8.17 2.13 -11.59
CA THR A 42 -8.10 3.59 -11.43
C THR A 42 -6.68 4.01 -11.10
N LEU A 43 -6.05 3.38 -10.09
CA LEU A 43 -4.69 3.69 -9.64
C LEU A 43 -3.64 3.43 -10.74
N ARG A 44 -3.76 2.30 -11.45
CA ARG A 44 -2.90 2.00 -12.60
C ARG A 44 -3.06 3.03 -13.72
N GLY A 45 -4.27 3.56 -13.91
CA GLY A 45 -4.55 4.66 -14.83
C GLY A 45 -3.83 5.95 -14.41
N LYS A 46 -3.95 6.35 -13.13
CA LYS A 46 -3.27 7.53 -12.58
C LYS A 46 -1.76 7.44 -12.77
N HIS A 47 -1.16 6.31 -12.38
CA HIS A 47 0.27 6.04 -12.57
C HIS A 47 0.73 6.23 -14.02
N ARG A 48 -0.01 5.68 -15.00
CA ARG A 48 0.32 5.82 -16.43
C ARG A 48 0.24 7.25 -16.94
N ARG A 49 -0.63 8.08 -16.35
CA ARG A 49 -0.79 9.49 -16.70
C ARG A 49 0.16 10.41 -15.92
N GLY A 50 0.94 9.87 -14.99
CA GLY A 50 1.76 10.67 -14.07
C GLY A 50 0.91 11.48 -13.09
N GLU A 51 -0.36 11.11 -12.89
CA GLU A 51 -1.22 11.72 -11.88
C GLU A 51 -0.86 11.17 -10.51
N PRO A 52 -0.57 12.01 -9.52
CA PRO A 52 -0.22 11.55 -8.19
C PRO A 52 -1.34 10.73 -7.52
N ILE A 53 -0.95 9.66 -6.82
CA ILE A 53 -1.86 8.84 -6.00
C ILE A 53 -1.78 9.27 -4.53
N THR A 54 -2.94 9.54 -3.92
CA THR A 54 -3.03 9.90 -2.49
C THR A 54 -3.44 8.69 -1.65
N VAL A 55 -2.67 8.41 -0.61
CA VAL A 55 -2.98 7.36 0.37
C VAL A 55 -2.92 7.96 1.77
N VAL A 56 -3.97 7.79 2.57
CA VAL A 56 -3.99 8.24 3.97
C VAL A 56 -4.51 7.09 4.82
N THR A 57 -3.92 6.92 6.00
CA THR A 57 -4.44 5.89 6.91
C THR A 57 -5.80 6.30 7.50
N ALA A 58 -6.57 5.33 7.99
CA ALA A 58 -7.71 5.58 8.86
C ALA A 58 -7.88 4.39 9.80
N TYR A 59 -8.52 4.61 10.95
CA TYR A 59 -8.61 3.60 12.00
C TYR A 59 -10.01 3.50 12.62
N ASP A 60 -10.89 4.43 12.31
CA ASP A 60 -12.24 4.48 12.86
C ASP A 60 -13.21 5.11 11.86
N TYR A 61 -14.50 5.12 12.23
CA TYR A 61 -15.54 5.68 11.38
C TYR A 61 -15.32 7.18 11.08
N PRO A 62 -15.04 8.07 12.06
CA PRO A 62 -14.80 9.49 11.78
C PRO A 62 -13.59 9.75 10.86
N SER A 63 -12.44 9.10 11.11
CA SER A 63 -11.25 9.27 10.25
C SER A 63 -11.52 8.80 8.82
N ALA A 64 -12.25 7.71 8.65
CA ALA A 64 -12.66 7.22 7.34
C ALA A 64 -13.59 8.20 6.60
N VAL A 65 -14.55 8.82 7.29
CA VAL A 65 -15.43 9.85 6.73
C VAL A 65 -14.62 11.05 6.24
N HIS A 66 -13.61 11.48 7.01
CA HIS A 66 -12.73 12.58 6.61
C HIS A 66 -11.89 12.22 5.38
N VAL A 67 -11.30 11.02 5.36
CA VAL A 67 -10.49 10.52 4.24
C VAL A 67 -11.32 10.41 2.96
N ASP A 68 -12.56 9.90 3.05
CA ASP A 68 -13.49 9.84 1.90
C ASP A 68 -13.84 11.25 1.40
N SER A 69 -14.31 12.12 2.30
CA SER A 69 -14.73 13.49 1.96
C SER A 69 -13.60 14.33 1.35
N ALA A 70 -12.35 14.05 1.74
CA ALA A 70 -11.17 14.70 1.21
C ALA A 70 -10.73 14.18 -0.18
N GLY A 71 -11.44 13.19 -0.75
CA GLY A 71 -11.15 12.68 -2.09
C GLY A 71 -9.88 11.83 -2.19
N ILE A 72 -9.36 11.32 -1.07
CA ILE A 72 -8.15 10.48 -1.03
C ILE A 72 -8.36 9.20 -1.87
N ASP A 73 -7.38 8.78 -2.66
CA ASP A 73 -7.57 7.63 -3.56
C ASP A 73 -7.64 6.29 -2.80
N VAL A 74 -6.80 6.15 -1.77
CA VAL A 74 -6.68 4.90 -0.98
C VAL A 74 -6.76 5.20 0.51
N CYS A 75 -7.64 4.49 1.20
CA CYS A 75 -7.76 4.53 2.66
C CYS A 75 -7.09 3.27 3.23
N LEU A 76 -5.99 3.45 3.96
CA LEU A 76 -5.19 2.35 4.48
C LEU A 76 -5.49 2.12 5.98
N VAL A 77 -6.01 0.95 6.32
CA VAL A 77 -6.07 0.48 7.71
C VAL A 77 -4.74 -0.20 8.04
N GLY A 78 -3.80 0.59 8.53
CA GLY A 78 -2.43 0.15 8.78
C GLY A 78 -2.18 -0.33 10.21
N ASP A 79 -1.25 -1.27 10.39
CA ASP A 79 -0.84 -1.77 11.71
C ASP A 79 -0.19 -0.71 12.63
N SER A 80 0.19 0.44 12.04
CA SER A 80 0.47 1.71 12.73
C SER A 80 -0.56 2.08 13.82
N ALA A 81 -1.81 1.59 13.72
CA ALA A 81 -2.83 1.69 14.77
C ALA A 81 -2.32 1.26 16.15
N ALA A 82 -1.46 0.24 16.20
CA ALA A 82 -0.82 -0.21 17.44
C ALA A 82 -0.17 0.94 18.20
N MET A 83 0.50 1.85 17.49
CA MET A 83 1.23 2.97 18.07
C MET A 83 0.33 4.19 18.24
N VAL A 84 -0.36 4.61 17.18
CA VAL A 84 -1.07 5.90 17.17
C VAL A 84 -2.48 5.83 17.77
N VAL A 85 -3.06 4.63 17.90
CA VAL A 85 -4.37 4.42 18.52
C VAL A 85 -4.23 3.70 19.87
N HIS A 86 -3.41 2.65 19.93
CA HIS A 86 -3.28 1.81 21.13
C HIS A 86 -2.07 2.15 22.02
N GLY A 87 -1.20 3.07 21.60
CA GLY A 87 -0.10 3.57 22.41
C GLY A 87 1.05 2.57 22.64
N HIS A 88 1.17 1.52 21.82
CA HIS A 88 2.32 0.62 21.85
C HIS A 88 3.57 1.28 21.29
N ASP A 89 4.75 0.81 21.71
CA ASP A 89 6.05 1.31 21.22
C ASP A 89 6.36 0.89 19.77
N THR A 90 5.74 -0.20 19.30
CA THR A 90 5.94 -0.76 17.95
C THR A 90 4.63 -1.32 17.41
N THR A 91 4.59 -1.70 16.12
CA THR A 91 3.42 -2.34 15.51
C THR A 91 3.26 -3.81 15.85
N LEU A 92 4.29 -4.47 16.39
CA LEU A 92 4.29 -5.91 16.67
C LEU A 92 3.15 -6.43 17.57
N PRO A 93 2.69 -5.70 18.61
CA PRO A 93 1.68 -6.24 19.52
C PRO A 93 0.27 -6.36 18.93
N ILE A 94 -0.04 -5.67 17.82
CA ILE A 94 -1.40 -5.66 17.28
C ILE A 94 -1.73 -7.00 16.62
N SER A 95 -2.83 -7.60 17.04
CA SER A 95 -3.32 -8.85 16.46
C SER A 95 -4.18 -8.60 15.21
N LEU A 96 -4.36 -9.64 14.40
CA LEU A 96 -5.28 -9.59 13.26
C LEU A 96 -6.71 -9.27 13.72
N ASP A 97 -7.16 -9.78 14.86
CA ASP A 97 -8.52 -9.53 15.35
C ASP A 97 -8.75 -8.05 15.71
N VAL A 98 -7.73 -7.37 16.28
CA VAL A 98 -7.79 -5.93 16.53
C VAL A 98 -7.77 -5.15 15.21
N MET A 99 -6.95 -5.56 14.25
CA MET A 99 -6.96 -4.98 12.90
C MET A 99 -8.33 -5.08 12.23
N LEU A 100 -9.01 -6.23 12.36
CA LEU A 100 -10.33 -6.44 11.78
C LEU A 100 -11.39 -5.49 12.36
N GLU A 101 -11.28 -5.10 13.64
CA GLU A 101 -12.19 -4.12 14.21
C GLU A 101 -12.00 -2.73 13.61
N HIS A 102 -10.76 -2.29 13.42
CA HIS A 102 -10.46 -1.05 12.70
C HIS A 102 -10.95 -1.11 11.25
N CYS A 103 -10.73 -2.23 10.56
CA CYS A 103 -11.21 -2.45 9.19
C CYS A 103 -12.72 -2.27 9.10
N ARG A 104 -13.49 -2.92 9.99
CA ARG A 104 -14.96 -2.79 10.01
C ARG A 104 -15.41 -1.37 10.29
N ALA A 105 -14.74 -0.65 11.18
CA ALA A 105 -15.06 0.74 11.47
C ALA A 105 -14.83 1.65 10.26
N VAL A 106 -13.70 1.48 9.57
CA VAL A 106 -13.35 2.24 8.37
C VAL A 106 -14.27 1.91 7.19
N ALA A 107 -14.60 0.63 6.98
CA ALA A 107 -15.51 0.20 5.93
C ALA A 107 -16.91 0.82 6.04
N ARG A 108 -17.35 1.20 7.24
CA ARG A 108 -18.60 1.94 7.44
C ARG A 108 -18.50 3.43 7.09
N GLY A 109 -17.31 4.02 7.19
CA GLY A 109 -17.08 5.45 7.03
C GLY A 109 -16.60 5.89 5.64
N ALA A 110 -16.05 4.97 4.85
CA ALA A 110 -15.49 5.26 3.53
C ALA A 110 -16.07 4.35 2.43
N SER A 111 -16.64 4.98 1.41
CA SER A 111 -17.34 4.37 0.28
C SER A 111 -16.63 4.56 -1.05
N ARG A 112 -15.92 5.69 -1.23
CA ARG A 112 -15.21 6.09 -2.45
C ARG A 112 -13.77 5.52 -2.55
N PRO A 113 -12.87 5.69 -1.56
CA PRO A 113 -11.48 5.25 -1.72
C PRO A 113 -11.38 3.72 -1.86
N LEU A 114 -10.28 3.25 -2.42
CA LEU A 114 -9.91 1.84 -2.33
C LEU A 114 -9.52 1.55 -0.87
N LEU A 115 -10.19 0.58 -0.23
CA LEU A 115 -9.89 0.20 1.15
C LEU A 115 -8.81 -0.88 1.18
N VAL A 116 -7.69 -0.60 1.84
CA VAL A 116 -6.56 -1.53 1.99
C VAL A 116 -6.38 -1.84 3.46
N GLY A 117 -6.38 -3.11 3.85
CA GLY A 117 -6.08 -3.55 5.21
C GLY A 117 -4.70 -4.18 5.33
N ASP A 118 -3.94 -3.85 6.37
CA ASP A 118 -2.67 -4.51 6.65
C ASP A 118 -2.87 -5.95 7.13
N LEU A 119 -1.98 -6.84 6.66
CA LEU A 119 -1.68 -8.09 7.36
C LEU A 119 -0.71 -7.78 8.50
N SER A 120 -1.17 -7.93 9.74
CA SER A 120 -0.34 -7.73 10.93
C SER A 120 0.76 -8.80 11.03
N PHE A 121 1.85 -8.48 11.72
CA PHE A 121 2.89 -9.48 11.99
C PHE A 121 2.31 -10.74 12.64
N GLY A 122 2.78 -11.91 12.20
CA GLY A 122 2.38 -13.23 12.69
C GLY A 122 1.26 -13.91 11.90
N CYS A 123 0.60 -13.20 10.97
CA CYS A 123 -0.53 -13.75 10.22
C CYS A 123 -0.21 -14.20 8.78
N TYR A 124 1.03 -14.03 8.30
CA TYR A 124 1.40 -14.34 6.90
C TYR A 124 2.84 -14.84 6.71
N GLU A 125 3.60 -14.99 7.79
CA GLU A 125 5.01 -15.38 7.83
C GLU A 125 5.19 -16.89 7.67
N SER A 126 4.27 -17.67 8.26
CA SER A 126 4.51 -19.10 8.53
C SER A 126 4.33 -19.97 7.29
N SER A 127 3.36 -19.64 6.43
CA SER A 127 3.06 -20.36 5.20
C SER A 127 2.19 -19.53 4.26
N SER A 128 2.24 -19.85 2.96
CA SER A 128 1.32 -19.26 1.97
C SER A 128 -0.15 -19.54 2.29
N THR A 129 -0.49 -20.71 2.85
CA THR A 129 -1.86 -21.03 3.28
C THR A 129 -2.33 -20.09 4.37
N GLN A 130 -1.54 -19.90 5.43
CA GLN A 130 -1.86 -18.94 6.49
C GLN A 130 -2.04 -17.53 5.93
N ALA A 131 -1.15 -17.10 5.02
CA ALA A 131 -1.23 -15.79 4.41
C ALA A 131 -2.53 -15.58 3.62
N VAL A 132 -2.95 -16.59 2.84
CA VAL A 132 -4.23 -16.57 2.11
C VAL A 132 -5.40 -16.54 3.08
N ASP A 133 -5.43 -17.40 4.10
CA ASP A 133 -6.51 -17.44 5.10
C ASP A 133 -6.67 -16.08 5.81
N SER A 134 -5.55 -15.48 6.26
CA SER A 134 -5.56 -14.16 6.88
C SER A 134 -6.05 -13.06 5.93
N ALA A 135 -5.61 -13.08 4.66
CA ALA A 135 -6.09 -12.12 3.66
C ALA A 135 -7.60 -12.28 3.39
N VAL A 136 -8.11 -13.51 3.34
CA VAL A 136 -9.55 -13.79 3.21
C VAL A 136 -10.33 -13.19 4.38
N ARG A 137 -9.80 -13.28 5.61
CA ARG A 137 -10.42 -12.65 6.79
C ARG A 137 -10.46 -11.13 6.65
N VAL A 138 -9.36 -10.48 6.25
CA VAL A 138 -9.32 -9.02 6.05
C VAL A 138 -10.38 -8.54 5.06
N LEU A 139 -10.59 -9.28 3.97
CA LEU A 139 -11.65 -8.97 2.99
C LEU A 139 -13.04 -9.25 3.56
N LYS A 140 -13.31 -10.48 4.03
CA LYS A 140 -14.66 -10.93 4.39
C LYS A 140 -15.15 -10.38 5.72
N GLU A 141 -14.30 -10.42 6.74
CA GLU A 141 -14.63 -9.96 8.09
C GLU A 141 -14.34 -8.47 8.26
N GLY A 142 -13.31 -7.96 7.60
CA GLY A 142 -12.90 -6.54 7.68
C GLY A 142 -13.62 -5.63 6.69
N GLY A 143 -14.15 -6.16 5.59
CA GLY A 143 -14.82 -5.36 4.55
C GLY A 143 -13.86 -4.56 3.66
N MET A 144 -12.61 -5.02 3.53
CA MET A 144 -11.57 -4.36 2.72
C MET A 144 -11.62 -4.81 1.25
N ASP A 145 -11.08 -3.99 0.33
CA ASP A 145 -10.99 -4.31 -1.09
C ASP A 145 -9.66 -5.01 -1.46
N ALA A 146 -8.61 -4.77 -0.67
CA ALA A 146 -7.25 -5.24 -0.90
C ALA A 146 -6.48 -5.37 0.42
N ILE A 147 -5.30 -5.99 0.37
CA ILE A 147 -4.40 -6.12 1.52
C ILE A 147 -3.05 -5.45 1.28
N LYS A 148 -2.35 -5.09 2.37
CA LYS A 148 -0.91 -4.73 2.36
C LYS A 148 -0.12 -5.76 3.18
N LEU A 149 1.09 -6.07 2.72
CA LEU A 149 2.04 -6.95 3.42
C LEU A 149 3.47 -6.43 3.30
N GLU A 150 4.33 -6.81 4.25
CA GLU A 150 5.69 -6.29 4.37
C GLU A 150 6.78 -7.31 4.03
N GLY A 151 7.84 -6.80 3.41
CA GLY A 151 9.13 -7.47 3.33
C GLY A 151 9.37 -8.23 2.02
N GLY A 152 10.63 -8.60 1.86
CA GLY A 152 11.18 -9.18 0.64
C GLY A 152 11.74 -10.59 0.76
N ALA A 153 11.61 -11.21 1.94
CA ALA A 153 12.13 -12.56 2.12
C ALA A 153 11.41 -13.54 1.17
N PRO A 154 12.05 -14.63 0.73
CA PRO A 154 11.42 -15.61 -0.16
C PRO A 154 10.05 -16.11 0.31
N SER A 155 9.87 -16.27 1.62
CA SER A 155 8.57 -16.61 2.23
C SER A 155 7.52 -15.52 2.02
N ARG A 156 7.89 -14.24 2.15
CA ARG A 156 6.99 -13.08 1.91
C ARG A 156 6.59 -12.96 0.45
N ILE A 157 7.53 -13.15 -0.47
CA ILE A 157 7.25 -13.15 -1.91
C ILE A 157 6.31 -14.30 -2.28
N SER A 158 6.51 -15.48 -1.70
CA SER A 158 5.64 -16.65 -1.89
C SER A 158 4.24 -16.44 -1.30
N ALA A 159 4.14 -15.77 -0.15
CA ALA A 159 2.87 -15.37 0.45
C ALA A 159 2.12 -14.36 -0.45
N ALA A 160 2.80 -13.31 -0.91
CA ALA A 160 2.22 -12.32 -1.82
C ALA A 160 1.67 -12.97 -3.09
N LYS A 161 2.46 -13.85 -3.72
CA LYS A 161 2.06 -14.57 -4.92
C LYS A 161 0.83 -15.44 -4.69
N ALA A 162 0.80 -16.21 -3.59
CA ALA A 162 -0.34 -17.06 -3.27
C ALA A 162 -1.64 -16.26 -3.03
N ILE A 163 -1.54 -15.11 -2.35
CA ILE A 163 -2.69 -14.21 -2.12
C ILE A 163 -3.20 -13.65 -3.47
N VAL A 164 -2.30 -13.23 -4.36
CA VAL A 164 -2.67 -12.76 -5.70
C VAL A 164 -3.32 -13.87 -6.53
N GLU A 165 -2.77 -15.08 -6.51
CA GLU A 165 -3.33 -16.24 -7.24
C GLU A 165 -4.69 -16.67 -6.68
N ALA A 166 -4.97 -16.41 -5.40
CA ALA A 166 -6.30 -16.56 -4.79
C ALA A 166 -7.30 -15.46 -5.20
N GLY A 167 -6.89 -14.47 -5.99
CA GLY A 167 -7.74 -13.41 -6.51
C GLY A 167 -7.81 -12.16 -5.63
N ILE A 168 -6.91 -12.00 -4.67
CA ILE A 168 -6.88 -10.86 -3.75
C ILE A 168 -5.82 -9.84 -4.21
N ALA A 169 -6.18 -8.56 -4.29
CA ALA A 169 -5.24 -7.51 -4.65
C ALA A 169 -4.26 -7.23 -3.50
N VAL A 170 -2.96 -7.19 -3.83
CA VAL A 170 -1.86 -7.01 -2.85
C VAL A 170 -1.07 -5.73 -3.13
N MET A 171 -0.95 -4.89 -2.11
CA MET A 171 0.04 -3.82 -2.03
C MET A 171 1.27 -4.35 -1.29
N GLY A 172 2.42 -4.37 -1.96
CA GLY A 172 3.67 -4.76 -1.31
C GLY A 172 4.28 -3.59 -0.50
N HIS A 173 5.21 -3.89 0.41
CA HIS A 173 5.94 -2.88 1.18
C HIS A 173 7.42 -3.26 1.33
N VAL A 174 8.32 -2.36 0.92
CA VAL A 174 9.78 -2.47 1.07
C VAL A 174 10.41 -1.21 1.63
N GLY A 175 11.69 -1.29 2.01
CA GLY A 175 12.39 -0.25 2.73
C GLY A 175 12.34 -0.56 4.22
N LEU A 176 12.07 0.46 5.04
CA LEU A 176 11.82 0.24 6.46
C LEU A 176 10.51 -0.52 6.62
N THR A 177 10.56 -1.73 7.17
CA THR A 177 9.36 -2.56 7.43
C THR A 177 9.19 -2.66 8.94
N PRO A 178 8.27 -1.88 9.55
CA PRO A 178 8.10 -1.84 11.00
C PRO A 178 7.88 -3.21 11.66
N GLN A 179 7.29 -4.17 10.94
CA GLN A 179 7.12 -5.53 11.45
C GLN A 179 8.43 -6.30 11.62
N ALA A 180 9.53 -5.82 11.02
CA ALA A 180 10.87 -6.38 11.15
C ALA A 180 11.79 -5.54 12.07
N ILE A 181 11.22 -4.68 12.92
CA ILE A 181 11.99 -3.71 13.73
C ILE A 181 13.08 -4.35 14.60
N SER A 182 12.84 -5.55 15.14
CA SER A 182 13.80 -6.29 15.96
C SER A 182 15.01 -6.77 15.15
N VAL A 183 14.80 -7.12 13.88
CA VAL A 183 15.87 -7.50 12.94
C VAL A 183 16.61 -6.26 12.43
N LEU A 184 15.89 -5.16 12.21
CA LEU A 184 16.45 -3.90 11.70
C LEU A 184 17.18 -3.07 12.76
N GLY A 185 16.94 -3.33 14.06
CA GLY A 185 17.57 -2.61 15.17
C GLY A 185 17.04 -1.18 15.34
N GLY A 186 15.76 -0.95 15.00
CA GLY A 186 15.06 0.34 15.16
C GLY A 186 14.65 1.01 13.85
N PHE A 187 13.94 2.15 13.97
CA PHE A 187 13.39 2.91 12.84
C PHE A 187 14.49 3.69 12.12
N ARG A 188 15.21 3.00 11.23
CA ARG A 188 16.36 3.55 10.51
C ARG A 188 16.10 3.60 9.01
N PRO A 189 16.51 4.67 8.30
CA PRO A 189 16.40 4.70 6.85
C PRO A 189 17.17 3.57 6.19
N GLN A 190 16.57 2.95 5.17
CA GLN A 190 17.13 1.83 4.41
C GLN A 190 17.71 2.31 3.07
N GLY A 191 18.57 1.52 2.41
CA GLY A 191 19.12 1.90 1.10
C GLY A 191 20.24 2.94 1.14
N LYS A 192 20.97 3.07 2.27
CA LYS A 192 22.06 4.06 2.43
C LYS A 192 23.36 3.67 1.73
N THR A 193 23.60 2.38 1.54
CA THR A 193 24.73 1.84 0.77
C THR A 193 24.23 1.33 -0.57
N VAL A 194 25.12 1.24 -1.56
CA VAL A 194 24.79 0.73 -2.90
C VAL A 194 24.13 -0.65 -2.82
N ASP A 195 24.71 -1.60 -2.06
CA ASP A 195 24.15 -2.95 -1.91
C ASP A 195 22.75 -2.93 -1.29
N SER A 196 22.54 -2.11 -0.25
CA SER A 196 21.22 -1.99 0.37
C SER A 196 20.20 -1.32 -0.55
N ALA A 197 20.63 -0.38 -1.39
CA ALA A 197 19.77 0.29 -2.37
C ALA A 197 19.37 -0.69 -3.50
N ILE A 198 20.32 -1.48 -4.01
CA ILE A 198 20.06 -2.54 -4.98
C ILE A 198 19.02 -3.51 -4.41
N LYS A 199 19.22 -3.97 -3.16
CA LYS A 199 18.28 -4.89 -2.50
C LYS A 199 16.86 -4.33 -2.39
N VAL A 200 16.69 -3.03 -2.11
CA VAL A 200 15.36 -2.38 -2.10
C VAL A 200 14.71 -2.46 -3.48
N VAL A 201 15.44 -2.13 -4.54
CA VAL A 201 14.92 -2.14 -5.92
C VAL A 201 14.58 -3.56 -6.37
N GLU A 202 15.48 -4.52 -6.14
CA GLU A 202 15.27 -5.94 -6.46
C GLU A 202 14.05 -6.50 -5.72
N THR A 203 13.88 -6.14 -4.45
CA THR A 203 12.71 -6.57 -3.67
C THR A 203 11.41 -5.99 -4.24
N ALA A 204 11.41 -4.70 -4.61
CA ALA A 204 10.24 -4.08 -5.23
C ALA A 204 9.88 -4.76 -6.57
N ILE A 205 10.90 -5.14 -7.36
CA ILE A 205 10.71 -5.91 -8.60
C ILE A 205 10.13 -7.30 -8.28
N ALA A 206 10.65 -8.01 -7.28
CA ALA A 206 10.16 -9.32 -6.89
C ALA A 206 8.68 -9.29 -6.44
N LEU A 207 8.27 -8.25 -5.70
CA LEU A 207 6.87 -8.05 -5.32
C LEU A 207 5.97 -7.77 -6.54
N GLN A 208 6.46 -6.99 -7.51
CA GLN A 208 5.76 -6.80 -8.77
C GLN A 208 5.62 -8.12 -9.55
N GLU A 209 6.66 -8.94 -9.60
CA GLU A 209 6.65 -10.24 -10.27
C GLU A 209 5.72 -11.24 -9.58
N ALA A 210 5.57 -11.14 -8.25
CA ALA A 210 4.56 -11.87 -7.48
C ALA A 210 3.12 -11.40 -7.78
N GLY A 211 2.95 -10.27 -8.49
CA GLY A 211 1.66 -9.77 -8.95
C GLY A 211 1.06 -8.66 -8.07
N CYS A 212 1.84 -8.07 -7.16
CA CYS A 212 1.39 -6.90 -6.40
C CYS A 212 0.95 -5.76 -7.36
N PHE A 213 -0.10 -5.02 -7.01
CA PHE A 213 -0.61 -3.94 -7.85
C PHE A 213 0.07 -2.59 -7.58
N SER A 214 0.75 -2.45 -6.45
CA SER A 214 1.54 -1.30 -6.04
C SER A 214 2.58 -1.72 -5.00
N VAL A 215 3.59 -0.88 -4.76
CA VAL A 215 4.60 -1.10 -3.71
C VAL A 215 4.83 0.17 -2.90
N VAL A 216 4.70 0.08 -1.58
CA VAL A 216 5.12 1.14 -0.64
C VAL A 216 6.64 1.14 -0.52
N LEU A 217 7.24 2.32 -0.61
CA LEU A 217 8.66 2.57 -0.34
C LEU A 217 8.76 3.43 0.93
N GLU A 218 9.22 2.87 2.04
CA GLU A 218 9.31 3.57 3.32
C GLU A 218 10.75 3.89 3.72
N CYS A 219 10.98 5.16 4.08
CA CYS A 219 12.25 5.66 4.61
C CYS A 219 13.48 5.25 3.79
N VAL A 220 13.42 5.46 2.47
CA VAL A 220 14.52 5.23 1.54
C VAL A 220 15.01 6.56 0.94
N PRO A 221 16.31 6.72 0.59
CA PRO A 221 16.79 7.91 -0.09
C PRO A 221 16.03 8.19 -1.39
N ALA A 222 15.76 9.46 -1.67
CA ALA A 222 15.01 9.87 -2.86
C ALA A 222 15.58 9.32 -4.20
N PRO A 223 16.91 9.24 -4.42
CA PRO A 223 17.45 8.60 -5.63
C PRO A 223 17.12 7.10 -5.74
N VAL A 224 17.04 6.39 -4.62
CA VAL A 224 16.68 4.96 -4.58
C VAL A 224 15.18 4.80 -4.90
N ALA A 225 14.33 5.66 -4.34
CA ALA A 225 12.91 5.68 -4.67
C ALA A 225 12.66 6.00 -6.15
N ALA A 226 13.42 6.93 -6.73
CA ALA A 226 13.35 7.26 -8.15
C ALA A 226 13.77 6.08 -9.03
N ALA A 227 14.85 5.38 -8.66
CA ALA A 227 15.30 4.18 -9.36
C ALA A 227 14.27 3.05 -9.30
N ALA A 228 13.71 2.76 -8.12
CA ALA A 228 12.65 1.78 -7.96
C ALA A 228 11.40 2.15 -8.79
N THR A 229 10.95 3.41 -8.72
CA THR A 229 9.79 3.89 -9.47
C THR A 229 9.98 3.79 -10.97
N SER A 230 11.19 4.04 -11.46
CA SER A 230 11.53 3.91 -12.89
C SER A 230 11.62 2.45 -13.35
N ALA A 231 12.02 1.53 -12.47
CA ALA A 231 12.14 0.10 -12.78
C ALA A 231 10.79 -0.63 -12.78
N LEU A 232 9.82 -0.16 -11.97
CA LEU A 232 8.50 -0.77 -11.83
C LEU A 232 7.52 -0.25 -12.91
N LYS A 233 6.55 -1.11 -13.27
CA LYS A 233 5.39 -0.83 -14.14
C LYS A 233 4.11 -0.59 -13.34
N ILE A 234 4.18 -0.80 -12.03
CA ILE A 234 3.11 -0.58 -11.06
C ILE A 234 3.44 0.65 -10.21
N PRO A 235 2.42 1.36 -9.69
CA PRO A 235 2.66 2.54 -8.86
C PRO A 235 3.50 2.23 -7.61
N THR A 236 4.42 3.14 -7.33
CA THR A 236 5.14 3.23 -6.05
C THR A 236 4.50 4.28 -5.16
N ILE A 237 4.34 3.98 -3.87
CA ILE A 237 3.77 4.90 -2.87
C ILE A 237 4.85 5.23 -1.85
N GLY A 238 5.25 6.50 -1.77
CA GLY A 238 6.34 6.92 -0.87
C GLY A 238 5.85 7.33 0.51
N ILE A 239 6.63 7.01 1.54
CA ILE A 239 6.55 7.66 2.86
C ILE A 239 7.98 7.85 3.37
N GLY A 240 8.41 9.10 3.51
CA GLY A 240 9.83 9.40 3.75
C GLY A 240 10.76 8.94 2.61
N ALA A 241 10.24 8.80 1.38
CA ALA A 241 10.96 8.30 0.20
C ALA A 241 11.25 9.39 -0.86
N GLY A 242 10.97 10.65 -0.54
CA GLY A 242 11.09 11.76 -1.49
C GLY A 242 9.95 11.83 -2.51
N PRO A 243 10.01 12.78 -3.47
CA PRO A 243 8.88 13.14 -4.33
C PRO A 243 8.75 12.28 -5.59
N PHE A 244 9.69 11.34 -5.83
CA PHE A 244 9.80 10.64 -7.11
C PHE A 244 8.95 9.35 -7.20
N CYS A 245 8.15 9.06 -6.16
CA CYS A 245 7.17 7.98 -6.20
C CYS A 245 5.93 8.37 -7.01
N SER A 246 5.14 7.39 -7.43
CA SER A 246 3.87 7.61 -8.15
C SER A 246 2.78 8.24 -7.27
N GLY A 247 2.93 8.13 -5.96
CA GLY A 247 2.04 8.67 -4.96
C GLY A 247 2.71 8.74 -3.60
N GLN A 248 1.97 9.19 -2.59
CA GLN A 248 2.46 9.29 -1.22
C GLN A 248 1.47 8.68 -0.24
N VAL A 249 1.98 8.18 0.88
CA VAL A 249 1.18 7.75 2.03
C VAL A 249 1.57 8.53 3.29
N LEU A 250 0.57 8.89 4.09
CA LEU A 250 0.77 9.47 5.41
C LEU A 250 -0.15 8.84 6.45
N VAL A 251 0.35 8.78 7.69
CA VAL A 251 -0.46 8.44 8.86
C VAL A 251 -1.40 9.60 9.16
N TYR A 252 -2.70 9.32 9.31
CA TYR A 252 -3.74 10.33 9.57
C TYR A 252 -3.41 11.27 10.73
N HIS A 253 -2.98 10.71 11.87
CA HIS A 253 -2.61 11.48 13.05
C HIS A 253 -1.42 12.41 12.80
N ASP A 254 -0.44 11.96 12.03
CA ASP A 254 0.74 12.76 11.68
C ASP A 254 0.37 13.87 10.69
N LEU A 255 -0.47 13.56 9.69
CA LEU A 255 -0.98 14.52 8.71
C LEU A 255 -1.73 15.68 9.38
N LEU A 256 -2.49 15.38 10.45
CA LEU A 256 -3.22 16.37 11.22
C LEU A 256 -2.41 16.98 12.38
N GLY A 257 -1.18 16.53 12.62
CA GLY A 257 -0.34 17.03 13.70
C GLY A 257 -0.83 16.67 15.12
N MET A 258 -1.61 15.60 15.27
CA MET A 258 -2.26 15.22 16.54
C MET A 258 -1.27 14.71 17.61
N MET A 259 -0.10 14.22 17.21
CA MET A 259 0.88 13.58 18.10
C MET A 259 1.99 14.51 18.60
N GLN A 260 1.84 15.84 18.48
CA GLN A 260 2.83 16.84 18.93
C GLN A 260 2.86 17.07 20.46
N HIS A 261 2.76 16.00 21.27
CA HIS A 261 2.90 16.12 22.73
C HIS A 261 4.40 16.19 23.13
N PRO A 262 4.81 17.01 24.13
CA PRO A 262 6.22 17.22 24.48
C PRO A 262 7.04 15.97 24.80
N HIS A 263 6.39 14.90 25.29
CA HIS A 263 7.04 13.61 25.56
C HIS A 263 7.38 12.82 24.28
N HIS A 264 6.75 13.15 23.14
CA HIS A 264 6.89 12.47 21.84
C HIS A 264 7.72 13.29 20.83
N ALA A 265 8.17 14.49 21.22
CA ALA A 265 8.93 15.43 20.39
C ALA A 265 10.33 14.95 19.96
N LYS A 266 10.76 13.74 20.36
CA LYS A 266 12.05 13.15 19.94
C LYS A 266 12.00 12.52 18.55
N VAL A 267 10.84 12.48 17.89
CA VAL A 267 10.72 12.14 16.47
C VAL A 267 10.52 13.45 15.68
N ASN A 268 11.53 13.81 14.88
CA ASN A 268 11.72 15.13 14.26
C ASN A 268 10.46 15.75 13.62
N ALA A 269 9.91 16.79 14.25
CA ALA A 269 8.83 17.64 13.72
C ALA A 269 9.14 18.25 12.33
N ALA A 270 10.42 18.41 11.97
CA ALA A 270 10.86 18.93 10.67
C ALA A 270 10.57 17.97 9.50
N VAL A 271 10.52 16.66 9.73
CA VAL A 271 10.20 15.66 8.70
C VAL A 271 8.69 15.62 8.46
N HIS A 272 7.89 15.67 9.53
CA HIS A 272 6.43 15.67 9.45
C HIS A 272 5.89 16.89 8.69
N PHE A 273 6.43 18.09 8.95
CA PHE A 273 5.96 19.32 8.29
C PHE A 273 6.28 19.35 6.79
N SER A 274 7.47 18.90 6.38
CA SER A 274 7.85 18.82 4.96
C SER A 274 7.06 17.77 4.18
N VAL A 275 6.74 16.62 4.78
CA VAL A 275 5.97 15.57 4.09
C VAL A 275 4.50 15.95 4.02
N ALA A 276 3.92 16.51 5.08
CA ALA A 276 2.55 17.05 5.06
C ALA A 276 2.40 18.18 4.04
N GLN A 277 3.29 19.20 4.04
CA GLN A 277 3.23 20.29 3.05
C GLN A 277 3.32 19.78 1.59
N LYS A 278 4.13 18.75 1.32
CA LYS A 278 4.22 18.15 -0.02
C LYS A 278 3.01 17.28 -0.35
N PHE A 279 2.41 16.63 0.64
CA PHE A 279 1.13 15.93 0.48
C PHE A 279 0.01 16.90 0.11
N TYR A 280 -0.01 18.11 0.69
CA TYR A 280 -0.94 19.18 0.30
C TYR A 280 -0.72 19.72 -1.13
N HIS A 281 0.48 19.57 -1.71
CA HIS A 281 0.72 19.93 -3.12
C HIS A 281 0.35 18.80 -4.09
N VAL A 282 0.04 17.62 -3.55
CA VAL A 282 -0.35 16.40 -4.27
C VAL A 282 -1.87 16.20 -4.25
N MET A 283 -2.57 16.80 -3.27
CA MET A 283 -4.03 16.99 -3.27
C MET A 283 -4.44 18.15 -4.19
#